data_AF-A0AAV1HLC5-F1
#
_entry.id   AF-A0AAV1HLC5-F1
#
_cell.length_a   1.000
_cell.length_b   1.000
_cell.length_c   1.000
_cell.angle_alpha   90.00
_cell.angle_beta   90.00
_cell.angle_gamma   90.00
#
_symmetry.space_group_name_H-M   'P 1'
#
loop_
_entity.id
_entity.type
_entity.pdbx_description
1 polymer ?
#
loop_
_entity_poly.entity_id
_entity_poly.type
_entity_poly.pdbx_seq_one_letter_code
_entity_poly.pdbx_strand_id
1 'polypeptide(L)'
;MKIDTSLTMPQLPEALSQAGLQFTVATEEDFDDIMAMSQDIYGGLDYLPTRYSSWLQETNRTVILARKQGKVIALESVCVIDNGETMLVEGLRVAPQERGKGVAGVLLRFCSELVKSKYPDVKVTRLTRDDQLGPKDFQKYRIITKQGILLVRFKAEDLKLHLSELGVGEDIQSPLSITSSNSTPVRLDQTAIHRLYLTTDMMQGVLPNATIIQDWQPFKVLPSNMAILLKKEIDWMVDDVSNPTVASLCTFPFRVPIGDDWYYLNIDMFGKDLALVQKQFLCHLQRHTATLKGNVMCQMFLDPPLWKPMADFCINTLGVELVKEYTEQCVVESDVV
;
A
#
# COMPACT_ATOMS: atom_id res chain seq x y z
N MET A 1 39.34 21.59 12.89
CA MET A 1 39.01 20.48 11.97
C MET A 1 37.64 20.81 11.40
N LYS A 2 37.59 21.32 10.16
CA LYS A 2 36.33 21.75 9.52
C LYS A 2 35.57 20.50 9.12
N ILE A 3 34.31 20.41 9.53
CA ILE A 3 33.39 19.35 9.12
C ILE A 3 32.90 19.75 7.73
N ASP A 4 33.23 18.93 6.75
CA ASP A 4 32.82 19.10 5.36
C ASP A 4 31.43 18.47 5.21
N THR A 5 30.40 19.32 5.24
CA THR A 5 28.99 18.94 5.04
C THR A 5 28.64 19.12 3.57
N SER A 6 29.28 18.35 2.69
CA SER A 6 28.91 18.26 1.28
C SER A 6 28.25 16.90 1.01
N LEU A 7 26.96 16.80 1.35
CA LEU A 7 26.08 15.76 0.82
C LEU A 7 26.01 15.98 -0.70
N THR A 8 26.80 15.21 -1.43
CA THR A 8 26.85 15.24 -2.88
C THR A 8 25.49 14.78 -3.39
N MET A 9 24.74 15.66 -4.07
CA MET A 9 23.52 15.23 -4.75
C MET A 9 23.88 14.12 -5.75
N PRO A 10 23.08 13.04 -5.86
CA PRO A 10 23.33 12.02 -6.87
C PRO A 10 23.40 12.67 -8.25
N GLN A 11 24.51 12.47 -8.96
CA GLN A 11 24.60 12.87 -10.37
C GLN A 11 23.59 12.03 -11.15
N LEU A 12 22.57 12.69 -11.68
CA LEU A 12 21.61 12.08 -12.60
C LEU A 12 22.38 11.61 -13.84
N PRO A 13 22.09 10.42 -14.40
CA PRO A 13 22.61 10.02 -15.69
C PRO A 13 22.42 11.15 -16.71
N GLU A 14 23.39 11.37 -17.61
CA GLU A 14 23.20 12.24 -18.78
C GLU A 14 22.04 11.67 -19.59
N ALA A 15 20.84 12.23 -19.38
CA ALA A 15 19.64 11.72 -19.98
C ALA A 15 19.79 11.77 -21.50
N LEU A 16 19.66 10.62 -22.15
CA LEU A 16 19.36 10.57 -23.58
C LEU A 16 18.12 11.44 -23.79
N SER A 17 18.27 12.56 -24.51
CA SER A 17 17.22 13.53 -24.83
C SER A 17 16.16 12.98 -25.79
N GLN A 18 15.85 11.68 -25.69
CA GLN A 18 14.78 11.06 -26.44
C GLN A 18 13.46 11.70 -26.02
N ALA A 19 12.89 12.49 -26.94
CA ALA A 19 11.62 13.23 -26.84
C ALA A 19 11.61 14.61 -26.14
N GLY A 20 12.77 15.24 -25.89
CA GLY A 20 12.82 16.60 -25.33
C GLY A 20 12.31 16.70 -23.88
N LEU A 21 12.42 15.59 -23.14
CA LEU A 21 12.14 15.52 -21.71
C LEU A 21 13.40 15.80 -20.91
N GLN A 22 13.24 16.46 -19.77
CA GLN A 22 14.26 16.66 -18.75
C GLN A 22 13.83 15.91 -17.50
N PHE A 23 14.77 15.30 -16.78
CA PHE A 23 14.48 14.57 -15.55
C PHE A 23 15.14 15.25 -14.36
N THR A 24 14.39 15.43 -13.27
CA THR A 24 14.89 16.03 -12.03
C THR A 24 14.42 15.22 -10.83
N VAL A 25 15.20 15.24 -9.75
CA VAL A 25 14.73 14.74 -8.44
C VAL A 25 13.71 15.74 -7.89
N ALA A 26 12.59 15.25 -7.38
CA ALA A 26 11.54 16.08 -6.82
C ALA A 26 11.97 16.70 -5.48
N THR A 27 11.44 17.88 -5.20
CA THR A 27 11.68 18.67 -4.00
C THR A 27 10.36 19.14 -3.39
N GLU A 28 10.39 19.73 -2.20
CA GLU A 28 9.19 20.31 -1.58
C GLU A 28 8.55 21.41 -2.45
N GLU A 29 9.37 22.17 -3.21
CA GLU A 29 8.90 23.24 -4.11
C GLU A 29 8.05 22.72 -5.28
N ASP A 30 8.16 21.43 -5.59
CA ASP A 30 7.42 20.81 -6.71
C ASP A 30 6.00 20.38 -6.32
N PHE A 31 5.62 20.50 -5.04
CA PHE A 31 4.36 19.97 -4.52
C PHE A 31 3.15 20.47 -5.31
N ASP A 32 3.02 21.78 -5.49
CA ASP A 32 1.86 22.38 -6.15
C ASP A 32 1.74 21.94 -7.61
N ASP A 33 2.86 21.89 -8.35
CA ASP A 33 2.91 21.42 -9.73
C ASP A 33 2.49 19.95 -9.85
N ILE A 34 2.95 19.11 -8.91
CA ILE A 34 2.59 17.69 -8.86
C ILE A 34 1.10 17.53 -8.54
N MET A 35 0.58 18.27 -7.56
CA MET A 35 -0.83 18.19 -7.19
C MET A 35 -1.74 18.67 -8.32
N ALA A 36 -1.36 19.74 -9.04
CA ALA A 36 -2.08 20.21 -10.22
C ALA A 36 -2.16 19.14 -11.33
N MET A 37 -1.08 18.38 -11.54
CA MET A 37 -1.07 17.23 -12.48
C MET A 37 -1.98 16.07 -12.00
N SER A 38 -2.24 16.03 -10.70
CA SER A 38 -2.91 14.91 -10.01
C SER A 38 -4.38 15.15 -9.73
N GLN A 39 -4.92 16.27 -10.21
CA GLN A 39 -6.33 16.61 -10.06
C GLN A 39 -7.22 15.45 -10.53
N ASP A 40 -8.19 15.07 -9.69
CA ASP A 40 -9.19 14.01 -9.89
C ASP A 40 -8.63 12.59 -10.07
N ILE A 41 -7.35 12.36 -9.75
CA ILE A 41 -6.77 11.01 -9.71
C ILE A 41 -7.54 10.14 -8.71
N TYR A 42 -7.80 8.89 -9.11
CA TYR A 42 -8.56 7.89 -8.34
C TYR A 42 -9.95 8.35 -7.86
N GLY A 43 -10.58 9.31 -8.56
CA GLY A 43 -11.86 9.87 -8.13
C GLY A 43 -11.74 10.72 -6.86
N GLY A 44 -10.58 11.35 -6.66
CA GLY A 44 -10.27 12.21 -5.51
C GLY A 44 -9.81 11.45 -4.26
N LEU A 45 -9.54 10.15 -4.37
CA LEU A 45 -8.98 9.33 -3.27
C LEU A 45 -7.45 9.34 -3.28
N ASP A 46 -6.84 10.43 -3.78
CA ASP A 46 -5.41 10.49 -3.95
C ASP A 46 -4.68 10.52 -2.60
N TYR A 47 -3.75 9.57 -2.43
CA TYR A 47 -2.91 9.42 -1.25
C TYR A 47 -1.63 10.26 -1.29
N LEU A 48 -1.16 10.66 -2.48
CA LEU A 48 0.14 11.32 -2.59
C LEU A 48 0.24 12.65 -1.83
N PRO A 49 -0.80 13.52 -1.77
CA PRO A 49 -0.73 14.73 -0.95
C PRO A 49 -0.31 14.45 0.49
N THR A 50 -0.76 13.33 1.07
CA THR A 50 -0.43 12.92 2.44
C THR A 50 0.93 12.24 2.56
N ARG A 51 1.42 11.59 1.49
CA ARG A 51 2.66 10.80 1.51
C ARG A 51 3.88 11.57 1.02
N TYR A 52 3.70 12.64 0.24
CA TYR A 52 4.78 13.28 -0.51
C TYR A 52 5.94 13.74 0.39
N SER A 53 5.64 14.45 1.48
CA SER A 53 6.69 14.93 2.40
C SER A 53 7.45 13.78 3.05
N SER A 54 6.79 12.68 3.44
CA SER A 54 7.51 11.54 4.03
C SER A 54 8.37 10.82 2.99
N TRP A 55 7.88 10.71 1.74
CA TRP A 55 8.64 10.13 0.64
C TRP A 55 9.97 10.86 0.39
N LEU A 56 10.01 12.19 0.50
CA LEU A 56 11.25 12.95 0.31
C LEU A 56 12.30 12.70 1.41
N GLN A 57 11.89 12.16 2.57
CA GLN A 57 12.78 11.85 3.70
C GLN A 57 13.27 10.40 3.70
N GLU A 58 12.71 9.54 2.85
CA GLU A 58 13.07 8.12 2.79
C GLU A 58 14.40 7.92 2.02
N THR A 59 15.46 7.55 2.74
CA THR A 59 16.82 7.40 2.17
C THR A 59 16.95 6.38 1.04
N ASN A 60 16.06 5.39 1.00
CA ASN A 60 16.01 4.35 -0.03
C ASN A 60 15.01 4.68 -1.14
N ARG A 61 14.34 5.84 -1.07
CA ARG A 61 13.40 6.33 -2.08
C ARG A 61 14.02 7.48 -2.87
N THR A 62 13.60 7.61 -4.12
CA THR A 62 13.83 8.80 -4.93
C THR A 62 12.57 9.06 -5.75
N VAL A 63 12.07 10.30 -5.71
CA VAL A 63 10.95 10.73 -6.55
C VAL A 63 11.52 11.47 -7.75
N ILE A 64 11.18 11.03 -8.96
CA ILE A 64 11.68 11.59 -10.21
C ILE A 64 10.54 12.28 -10.95
N LEU A 65 10.81 13.49 -11.42
CA LEU A 65 9.91 14.28 -12.26
C LEU A 65 10.41 14.27 -13.69
N ALA A 66 9.48 14.10 -14.65
CA ALA A 66 9.73 14.45 -16.03
C ALA A 66 9.20 15.85 -16.30
N ARG A 67 10.04 16.69 -16.90
CA ARG A 67 9.74 18.06 -17.29
C ARG A 67 9.78 18.23 -18.79
N LYS A 68 8.91 19.09 -19.31
CA LYS A 68 8.89 19.51 -20.71
C LYS A 68 8.67 21.01 -20.76
N GLN A 69 9.61 21.74 -21.38
CA GLN A 69 9.61 23.21 -21.39
C GLN A 69 9.51 23.81 -19.98
N GLY A 70 10.26 23.25 -19.02
CA GLY A 70 10.28 23.69 -17.62
C GLY A 70 9.12 23.21 -16.75
N LYS A 71 8.01 22.73 -17.32
CA LYS A 71 6.83 22.29 -16.57
C LYS A 71 6.91 20.81 -16.17
N VAL A 72 6.46 20.47 -14.97
CA VAL A 72 6.26 19.06 -14.55
C VAL A 72 5.16 18.45 -15.40
N ILE A 73 5.43 17.29 -16.00
CA ILE A 73 4.45 16.56 -16.83
C ILE A 73 4.31 15.09 -16.45
N ALA A 74 5.22 14.55 -15.64
CA ALA A 74 5.11 13.21 -15.08
C ALA A 74 5.89 13.09 -13.78
N LEU A 75 5.50 12.12 -12.95
CA LEU A 75 6.15 11.75 -11.70
C LEU A 75 6.23 10.22 -11.62
N GLU A 76 7.31 9.71 -11.07
CA GLU A 76 7.44 8.31 -10.63
C GLU A 76 8.24 8.29 -9.33
N SER A 77 7.80 7.50 -8.35
CA SER A 77 8.62 7.21 -7.17
C SER A 77 9.26 5.85 -7.32
N VAL A 78 10.56 5.77 -7.02
CA VAL A 78 11.31 4.52 -6.97
C VAL A 78 11.88 4.31 -5.58
N CYS A 79 11.73 3.11 -5.05
CA CYS A 79 12.18 2.72 -3.72
C CYS A 79 12.98 1.42 -3.82
N VAL A 80 14.21 1.42 -3.31
CA VAL A 80 15.06 0.22 -3.32
C VAL A 80 14.83 -0.57 -2.05
N ILE A 81 14.42 -1.84 -2.23
CA ILE A 81 14.02 -2.75 -1.16
C ILE A 81 14.70 -4.12 -1.34
N ASP A 82 14.36 -5.09 -0.50
CA ASP A 82 14.87 -6.47 -0.57
C ASP A 82 16.41 -6.54 -0.52
N ASN A 83 17.04 -5.88 0.46
CA ASN A 83 18.50 -5.76 0.56
C ASN A 83 19.20 -5.18 -0.69
N GLY A 84 18.50 -4.35 -1.48
CA GLY A 84 19.08 -3.74 -2.68
C GLY A 84 18.81 -4.52 -3.97
N GLU A 85 18.02 -5.60 -3.93
CA GLU A 85 17.75 -6.47 -5.09
C GLU A 85 16.46 -6.11 -5.85
N THR A 86 15.67 -5.16 -5.35
CA THR A 86 14.38 -4.83 -5.98
C THR A 86 14.19 -3.32 -6.04
N MET A 87 13.88 -2.81 -7.23
CA MET A 87 13.32 -1.49 -7.42
C MET A 87 11.80 -1.56 -7.36
N LEU A 88 11.20 -1.13 -6.26
CA LEU A 88 9.76 -0.91 -6.16
C LEU A 88 9.43 0.43 -6.83
N VAL A 89 8.46 0.43 -7.75
CA VAL A 89 7.95 1.67 -8.37
C VAL A 89 6.52 1.93 -7.96
N GLU A 90 6.21 3.19 -7.65
CA GLU A 90 4.88 3.61 -7.22
C GLU A 90 4.61 5.09 -7.48
N GLY A 91 3.33 5.45 -7.56
CA GLY A 91 2.92 6.84 -7.72
C GLY A 91 3.04 7.39 -9.14
N LEU A 92 3.24 6.54 -10.15
CA LEU A 92 3.29 6.94 -11.56
C LEU A 92 2.13 7.86 -11.94
N ARG A 93 2.48 9.05 -12.43
CA ARG A 93 1.54 10.06 -12.93
C ARG A 93 2.04 10.61 -14.25
N VAL A 94 1.11 10.87 -15.16
CA VAL A 94 1.37 11.60 -16.39
C VAL A 94 0.24 12.61 -16.57
N ALA A 95 0.63 13.86 -16.84
CA ALA A 95 -0.30 14.96 -17.11
C ALA A 95 -1.29 14.56 -18.21
N PRO A 96 -2.60 14.86 -18.06
CA PRO A 96 -3.63 14.40 -18.99
C PRO A 96 -3.29 14.63 -20.47
N GLN A 97 -2.76 15.81 -20.79
CA GLN A 97 -2.37 16.21 -22.13
C GLN A 97 -1.13 15.50 -22.69
N GLU A 98 -0.37 14.78 -21.88
CA GLU A 98 0.82 14.01 -22.28
C GLU A 98 0.60 12.47 -22.22
N ARG A 99 -0.59 12.02 -21.80
CA ARG A 99 -0.96 10.59 -21.80
C ARG A 99 -1.03 10.05 -23.23
N GLY A 100 -0.74 8.75 -23.39
CA GLY A 100 -0.72 8.08 -24.69
C GLY A 100 0.49 8.39 -25.58
N LYS A 101 1.42 9.25 -25.14
CA LYS A 101 2.62 9.66 -25.91
C LYS A 101 3.91 8.93 -25.49
N GLY A 102 3.80 7.89 -24.66
CA GLY A 102 4.94 7.08 -24.21
C GLY A 102 5.75 7.68 -23.05
N VAL A 103 5.36 8.83 -22.47
CA VAL A 103 6.10 9.52 -21.39
C VAL A 103 6.40 8.59 -20.20
N ALA A 104 5.41 7.83 -19.72
CA ALA A 104 5.60 6.88 -18.63
C ALA A 104 6.71 5.84 -18.93
N GLY A 105 6.78 5.34 -20.16
CA GLY A 105 7.80 4.37 -20.56
C GLY A 105 9.20 4.98 -20.63
N VAL A 106 9.32 6.25 -21.05
CA VAL A 106 10.61 6.96 -21.02
C VAL A 106 11.05 7.23 -19.58
N LEU A 107 10.13 7.71 -18.73
CA LEU A 107 10.40 7.99 -17.32
C LEU A 107 10.82 6.72 -16.56
N LEU A 108 10.11 5.60 -16.74
CA LEU A 108 10.45 4.35 -16.08
C LEU A 108 11.82 3.80 -16.53
N ARG A 109 12.19 3.95 -17.81
CA ARG A 109 13.54 3.59 -18.29
C ARG A 109 14.61 4.44 -17.62
N PHE A 110 14.40 5.77 -17.56
CA PHE A 110 15.31 6.66 -16.86
C PHE A 110 15.46 6.29 -15.37
N CYS A 111 14.35 5.98 -14.69
CA CYS A 111 14.39 5.54 -13.30
C CYS A 111 15.17 4.23 -13.13
N SER A 112 14.99 3.28 -14.05
CA SER A 112 15.72 2.01 -14.07
C SER A 112 17.23 2.24 -14.21
N GLU A 113 17.65 3.06 -15.18
CA GLU A 113 19.06 3.41 -15.40
C GLU A 113 19.68 4.12 -14.18
N LEU A 114 18.97 5.09 -13.60
CA LEU A 114 19.38 5.81 -12.40
C LEU A 114 19.59 4.84 -11.22
N VAL A 115 18.59 3.99 -10.97
CA VAL A 115 18.65 3.02 -9.86
C VAL A 115 19.75 2.00 -10.10
N LYS A 116 19.93 1.51 -11.34
CA LYS A 116 20.97 0.52 -11.65
C LYS A 116 22.38 1.09 -11.54
N SER A 117 22.56 2.38 -11.85
CA SER A 117 23.81 3.10 -11.63
C SER A 117 24.16 3.21 -10.13
N LYS A 118 23.17 3.54 -9.28
CA LYS A 118 23.37 3.71 -7.84
C LYS A 118 23.41 2.38 -7.06
N TYR A 119 22.65 1.39 -7.53
CA TYR A 119 22.48 0.08 -6.91
C TYR A 119 22.65 -1.02 -7.99
N PRO A 120 23.90 -1.36 -8.34
CA PRO A 120 24.19 -2.32 -9.40
C PRO A 120 23.57 -3.70 -9.16
N ASP A 121 23.38 -4.07 -7.90
CA ASP A 121 22.87 -5.37 -7.50
C ASP A 121 21.39 -5.57 -7.78
N VAL A 122 20.63 -4.52 -8.18
CA VAL A 122 19.15 -4.54 -8.29
C VAL A 122 18.59 -5.82 -8.91
N LYS A 123 18.35 -6.07 -10.19
CA LYS A 123 17.82 -7.35 -10.77
C LYS A 123 16.36 -7.22 -11.17
N VAL A 124 15.44 -6.83 -10.28
CA VAL A 124 14.01 -6.76 -10.65
C VAL A 124 13.37 -5.40 -10.33
N THR A 125 12.44 -5.01 -11.18
CA THR A 125 11.47 -3.95 -10.91
C THR A 125 10.18 -4.60 -10.44
N ARG A 126 9.59 -4.11 -9.35
CA ARG A 126 8.31 -4.60 -8.82
C ARG A 126 7.30 -3.46 -8.72
N LEU A 127 6.03 -3.78 -8.98
CA LEU A 127 4.90 -2.86 -8.82
C LEU A 127 3.61 -3.62 -8.55
N THR A 128 2.63 -2.89 -8.02
CA THR A 128 1.25 -3.35 -7.90
C THR A 128 0.37 -2.68 -8.94
N ARG A 129 -0.60 -3.43 -9.45
CA ARG A 129 -1.55 -2.99 -10.48
C ARG A 129 -2.95 -3.44 -10.13
N ASP A 130 -3.96 -2.66 -10.47
CA ASP A 130 -5.38 -3.01 -10.34
C ASP A 130 -6.15 -3.00 -11.67
N ASP A 131 -5.44 -2.76 -12.77
CA ASP A 131 -5.96 -2.85 -14.11
C ASP A 131 -5.90 -4.28 -14.66
N GLN A 132 -6.75 -4.58 -15.65
CA GLN A 132 -6.77 -5.90 -16.28
C GLN A 132 -5.49 -6.13 -17.09
N LEU A 133 -4.66 -7.06 -16.62
CA LEU A 133 -3.43 -7.45 -17.31
C LEU A 133 -3.73 -8.18 -18.63
N GLY A 134 -3.14 -7.70 -19.73
CA GLY A 134 -3.30 -8.28 -21.06
C GLY A 134 -2.12 -9.17 -21.48
N PRO A 135 -2.20 -9.81 -22.67
CA PRO A 135 -1.14 -10.69 -23.18
C PRO A 135 0.27 -10.06 -23.21
N LYS A 136 0.36 -8.76 -23.53
CA LYS A 136 1.65 -8.03 -23.52
C LYS A 136 2.20 -7.85 -22.11
N ASP A 137 1.34 -7.70 -21.11
CA ASP A 137 1.77 -7.58 -19.72
C ASP A 137 2.36 -8.90 -19.23
N PHE A 138 1.76 -10.04 -19.59
CA PHE A 138 2.29 -11.37 -19.24
C PHE A 138 3.59 -11.73 -19.97
N GLN A 139 3.90 -11.08 -21.09
CA GLN A 139 5.21 -11.20 -21.73
C GLN A 139 6.28 -10.39 -20.98
N LYS A 140 5.90 -9.28 -20.36
CA LYS A 140 6.81 -8.37 -19.66
C LYS A 140 7.02 -8.78 -18.20
N TYR A 141 5.94 -9.17 -17.52
CA TYR A 141 5.90 -9.32 -16.09
C TYR A 141 5.60 -10.75 -15.66
N ARG A 142 6.25 -11.15 -14.57
CA ARG A 142 5.91 -12.32 -13.76
C ARG A 142 4.94 -11.87 -12.67
N ILE A 143 3.87 -12.64 -12.45
CA ILE A 143 2.96 -12.40 -11.31
C ILE A 143 3.57 -13.05 -10.06
N ILE A 144 3.68 -12.28 -8.98
CA ILE A 144 4.09 -12.77 -7.66
C ILE A 144 2.88 -13.32 -6.92
N THR A 145 1.80 -12.54 -6.86
CA THR A 145 0.54 -12.92 -6.22
C THR A 145 -0.59 -11.96 -6.61
N LYS A 146 -1.82 -12.29 -6.19
CA LYS A 146 -3.03 -11.50 -6.34
C LYS A 146 -3.79 -11.37 -5.01
N GLN A 147 -4.49 -10.26 -4.84
CA GLN A 147 -5.44 -10.04 -3.74
C GLN A 147 -6.75 -9.47 -4.33
N GLY A 148 -7.89 -9.87 -3.78
CA GLY A 148 -9.15 -9.19 -4.05
C GLY A 148 -9.16 -7.82 -3.36
N ILE A 149 -9.76 -6.82 -3.99
CA ILE A 149 -9.92 -5.47 -3.46
C ILE A 149 -11.39 -5.26 -3.10
N LEU A 150 -11.68 -5.10 -1.81
CA LEU A 150 -13.01 -4.76 -1.33
C LEU A 150 -13.00 -3.30 -0.86
N LEU A 151 -13.81 -2.46 -1.50
CA LEU A 151 -13.91 -1.04 -1.17
C LEU A 151 -15.31 -0.73 -0.64
N VAL A 152 -15.39 -0.32 0.62
CA VAL A 152 -16.64 0.06 1.27
C VAL A 152 -16.58 1.50 1.77
N ARG A 153 -17.73 2.15 1.88
CA ARG A 153 -17.88 3.46 2.47
C ARG A 153 -18.95 3.49 3.55
N PHE A 154 -18.70 4.28 4.57
CA PHE A 154 -19.62 4.47 5.70
C PHE A 154 -19.29 5.77 6.44
N LYS A 155 -20.21 6.21 7.28
CA LYS A 155 -19.97 7.27 8.25
C LYS A 155 -19.48 6.66 9.55
N ALA A 156 -18.38 7.19 10.11
CA ALA A 156 -17.74 6.62 11.30
C ALA A 156 -18.69 6.56 12.50
N GLU A 157 -19.52 7.59 12.68
CA GLU A 157 -20.50 7.66 13.76
C GLU A 157 -21.57 6.57 13.67
N ASP A 158 -22.10 6.34 12.48
CA ASP A 158 -23.17 5.36 12.24
C ASP A 158 -22.62 3.93 12.41
N LEU A 159 -21.41 3.68 11.89
CA LEU A 159 -20.73 2.40 12.08
C LEU A 159 -20.49 2.10 13.56
N LYS A 160 -20.08 3.08 14.37
CA LYS A 160 -19.83 2.87 15.81
C LYS A 160 -21.08 2.46 16.58
N LEU A 161 -22.22 3.09 16.27
CA LEU A 161 -23.51 2.71 16.85
C LEU A 161 -23.83 1.26 16.48
N HIS A 162 -23.71 0.92 15.20
CA HIS A 162 -24.00 -0.41 14.69
C HIS A 162 -23.08 -1.50 15.27
N LEU A 163 -21.77 -1.23 15.39
CA LEU A 163 -20.83 -2.15 16.02
C LEU A 163 -21.18 -2.40 17.50
N SER A 164 -21.66 -1.37 18.20
CA SER A 164 -22.10 -1.51 19.60
C SER A 164 -23.35 -2.39 19.70
N GLU A 165 -24.30 -2.25 18.77
CA GLU A 165 -25.51 -3.10 18.71
C GLU A 165 -25.19 -4.57 18.38
N LEU A 166 -24.15 -4.81 17.57
CA LEU A 166 -23.63 -6.14 17.28
C LEU A 166 -22.85 -6.78 18.45
N GLY A 167 -22.66 -6.06 19.56
CA GLY A 167 -21.84 -6.52 20.70
C GLY A 167 -20.33 -6.54 20.39
N VAL A 168 -19.90 -5.87 19.31
CA VAL A 168 -18.48 -5.75 18.94
C VAL A 168 -17.85 -4.69 19.82
N GLY A 169 -17.37 -5.10 21.00
CA GLY A 169 -16.69 -4.22 21.95
C GLY A 169 -17.10 -4.32 23.41
N GLU A 170 -18.05 -5.20 23.76
CA GLU A 170 -18.25 -5.58 25.16
C GLU A 170 -17.25 -6.69 25.53
N ASP A 171 -16.30 -6.35 26.40
CA ASP A 171 -15.31 -7.28 26.92
C ASP A 171 -15.96 -8.52 27.58
N ILE A 172 -15.55 -9.70 27.11
CA ILE A 172 -15.00 -10.77 27.95
C ILE A 172 -15.79 -11.04 29.26
N GLN A 173 -17.05 -11.50 29.21
CA GLN A 173 -17.67 -12.34 30.26
C GLN A 173 -19.13 -12.82 30.01
N SER A 174 -19.63 -12.91 28.77
CA SER A 174 -20.97 -13.49 28.53
C SER A 174 -20.88 -14.85 27.83
N PRO A 175 -21.30 -15.97 28.48
CA PRO A 175 -21.21 -17.30 27.91
C PRO A 175 -22.50 -17.64 27.13
N LEU A 176 -22.78 -16.94 26.02
CA LEU A 176 -23.89 -17.31 25.15
C LEU A 176 -23.54 -17.13 23.67
N SER A 177 -23.13 -18.25 23.06
CA SER A 177 -23.34 -18.67 21.66
C SER A 177 -22.84 -17.72 20.57
N ILE A 178 -21.77 -18.04 19.83
CA ILE A 178 -21.82 -18.97 18.68
C ILE A 178 -20.53 -19.82 18.61
N THR A 179 -20.72 -21.11 18.34
CA THR A 179 -19.69 -22.11 18.10
C THR A 179 -18.78 -21.77 16.91
N SER A 180 -17.55 -21.28 17.15
CA SER A 180 -16.30 -21.54 16.38
C SER A 180 -15.14 -20.64 16.85
N SER A 181 -14.07 -21.28 17.36
CA SER A 181 -12.77 -20.75 17.84
C SER A 181 -12.77 -19.43 18.64
N ASN A 182 -12.43 -19.53 19.94
CA ASN A 182 -12.34 -18.44 20.92
C ASN A 182 -11.17 -17.45 20.72
N SER A 183 -10.51 -17.37 19.56
CA SER A 183 -9.35 -16.48 19.40
C SER A 183 -9.77 -15.07 18.97
N THR A 184 -9.82 -14.15 19.92
CA THR A 184 -9.86 -12.71 19.64
C THR A 184 -8.56 -12.31 18.96
N PRO A 185 -8.58 -11.47 17.90
CA PRO A 185 -7.36 -10.96 17.28
C PRO A 185 -6.38 -10.38 18.31
N VAL A 186 -5.12 -10.81 18.21
CA VAL A 186 -4.04 -10.39 19.09
C VAL A 186 -3.23 -9.31 18.38
N ARG A 187 -3.21 -8.11 18.97
CA ARG A 187 -2.35 -7.02 18.51
C ARG A 187 -0.90 -7.30 18.87
N LEU A 188 -0.02 -7.17 17.89
CA LEU A 188 1.40 -7.45 18.04
C LEU A 188 2.16 -6.20 18.50
N ASP A 189 3.08 -6.40 19.43
CA ASP A 189 4.15 -5.44 19.70
C ASP A 189 5.35 -5.70 18.78
N GLN A 190 6.36 -4.81 18.84
CA GLN A 190 7.54 -4.93 17.99
C GLN A 190 8.32 -6.25 18.22
N THR A 191 8.32 -6.78 19.44
CA THR A 191 9.00 -8.04 19.78
C THR A 191 8.29 -9.21 19.13
N ALA A 192 6.96 -9.25 19.22
CA ALA A 192 6.13 -10.28 18.60
C ALA A 192 6.18 -10.22 17.08
N ILE A 193 6.18 -9.02 16.49
CA ILE A 193 6.38 -8.83 15.04
C ILE A 193 7.73 -9.41 14.62
N HIS A 194 8.82 -9.02 15.30
CA HIS A 194 10.15 -9.54 14.97
C HIS A 194 10.20 -11.07 15.10
N ARG A 195 9.62 -11.62 16.16
CA ARG A 195 9.59 -13.07 16.37
C ARG A 195 8.87 -13.79 15.23
N LEU A 196 7.61 -13.43 14.98
CA LEU A 196 6.74 -14.11 14.02
C LEU A 196 7.23 -13.98 12.57
N TYR A 197 7.67 -12.79 12.18
CA TYR A 197 8.03 -12.52 10.79
C TYR A 197 9.49 -12.85 10.48
N LEU A 198 10.44 -12.66 11.39
CA LEU A 198 11.88 -12.80 11.07
C LEU A 198 12.55 -14.03 11.68
N THR A 199 12.04 -14.57 12.78
CA THR A 199 12.73 -15.66 13.51
C THR A 199 12.06 -17.03 13.36
N THR A 200 10.81 -17.06 12.91
CA THR A 200 10.02 -18.27 12.71
C THR A 200 9.53 -18.38 11.28
N ASP A 201 9.16 -19.58 10.85
CA ASP A 201 8.54 -19.88 9.54
C ASP A 201 7.00 -19.80 9.56
N MET A 202 6.42 -19.43 10.70
CA MET A 202 4.98 -19.45 10.97
C MET A 202 4.16 -18.61 9.98
N MET A 203 4.73 -17.51 9.48
CA MET A 203 4.07 -16.63 8.52
C MET A 203 4.11 -17.15 7.08
N GLN A 204 4.90 -18.18 6.76
CA GLN A 204 5.06 -18.70 5.40
C GLN A 204 3.75 -19.27 4.82
N GLY A 205 2.91 -19.86 5.68
CA GLY A 205 1.58 -20.38 5.29
C GLY A 205 0.47 -19.32 5.26
N VAL A 206 0.71 -18.14 5.85
CA VAL A 206 -0.25 -17.04 5.95
C VAL A 206 -0.05 -16.02 4.85
N LEU A 207 1.20 -15.66 4.57
CA LEU A 207 1.55 -14.65 3.57
C LEU A 207 1.56 -15.23 2.16
N PRO A 208 0.88 -14.58 1.20
CA PRO A 208 0.87 -15.05 -0.17
C PRO A 208 2.28 -14.96 -0.77
N ASN A 209 2.80 -16.10 -1.22
CA ASN A 209 4.15 -16.21 -1.78
C ASN A 209 5.23 -15.57 -0.88
N ALA A 210 5.13 -15.74 0.44
CA ALA A 210 6.03 -15.16 1.44
C ALA A 210 6.26 -13.64 1.27
N THR A 211 5.23 -12.92 0.80
CA THR A 211 5.29 -11.48 0.53
C THR A 211 4.33 -10.74 1.46
N ILE A 212 4.83 -9.73 2.16
CA ILE A 212 4.01 -8.76 2.89
C ILE A 212 3.61 -7.69 1.89
N ILE A 213 2.31 -7.54 1.64
CA ILE A 213 1.78 -6.46 0.82
C ILE A 213 1.10 -5.50 1.78
N GLN A 214 1.64 -4.29 1.90
CA GLN A 214 1.11 -3.31 2.83
C GLN A 214 0.90 -1.99 2.10
N ASP A 215 -0.35 -1.51 2.04
CA ASP A 215 -0.72 -0.26 1.35
C ASP A 215 -0.10 -0.19 -0.05
N TRP A 216 -0.41 -1.20 -0.87
CA TRP A 216 0.11 -1.38 -2.24
C TRP A 216 1.62 -1.66 -2.37
N GLN A 217 2.36 -1.81 -1.27
CA GLN A 217 3.80 -2.03 -1.32
C GLN A 217 4.18 -3.48 -0.97
N PRO A 218 4.73 -4.25 -1.92
CA PRO A 218 5.11 -5.65 -1.74
C PRO A 218 6.58 -5.81 -1.27
N PHE A 219 6.75 -6.39 -0.09
CA PHE A 219 8.04 -6.63 0.56
C PHE A 219 8.30 -8.13 0.79
N LYS A 220 9.52 -8.59 0.51
CA LYS A 220 10.00 -9.86 1.05
C LYS A 220 10.12 -9.76 2.56
N VAL A 221 9.93 -10.87 3.27
CA VAL A 221 10.14 -10.95 4.71
C VAL A 221 11.64 -10.98 5.03
N LEU A 222 12.24 -9.78 5.11
CA LEU A 222 13.66 -9.56 5.33
C LEU A 222 13.87 -8.47 6.39
N PRO A 223 14.96 -8.53 7.21
CA PRO A 223 15.23 -7.50 8.21
C PRO A 223 15.25 -6.07 7.65
N SER A 224 15.82 -5.86 6.47
CA SER A 224 15.87 -4.54 5.81
C SER A 224 14.47 -3.98 5.52
N ASN A 225 13.54 -4.83 5.09
CA ASN A 225 12.19 -4.43 4.74
C ASN A 225 11.33 -4.27 5.99
N MET A 226 11.51 -5.12 7.00
CA MET A 226 10.84 -4.95 8.29
C MET A 226 11.26 -3.62 8.94
N ALA A 227 12.51 -3.19 8.77
CA ALA A 227 12.94 -1.87 9.24
C ALA A 227 12.24 -0.69 8.52
N ILE A 228 11.77 -0.88 7.28
CA ILE A 228 10.93 0.10 6.57
C ILE A 228 9.52 0.07 7.14
N LEU A 229 8.93 -1.13 7.23
CA LEU A 229 7.56 -1.32 7.70
C LEU A 229 7.36 -0.85 9.16
N LEU A 230 8.32 -1.11 10.04
CA LEU A 230 8.26 -0.70 11.46
C LEU A 230 8.41 0.81 11.68
N LYS A 231 8.84 1.58 10.68
CA LYS A 231 8.84 3.06 10.73
C LYS A 231 7.47 3.65 10.40
N LYS A 232 6.59 2.86 9.79
CA LYS A 232 5.24 3.29 9.44
C LYS A 232 4.30 3.09 10.62
N GLU A 233 3.29 3.93 10.69
CA GLU A 233 2.17 3.74 11.60
C GLU A 233 1.24 2.66 11.04
N ILE A 234 1.51 1.41 11.44
CA ILE A 234 0.72 0.23 11.08
C ILE A 234 0.30 -0.48 12.36
N ASP A 235 -0.96 -0.88 12.42
CA ASP A 235 -1.45 -1.79 13.46
C ASP A 235 -1.41 -3.23 12.96
N TRP A 236 -0.69 -4.08 13.69
CA TRP A 236 -0.43 -5.47 13.32
C TRP A 236 -1.24 -6.41 14.19
N MET A 237 -1.97 -7.33 13.58
CA MET A 237 -2.76 -8.32 14.30
C MET A 237 -2.60 -9.73 13.72
N VAL A 238 -2.76 -10.74 14.56
CA VAL A 238 -2.86 -12.16 14.20
C VAL A 238 -4.01 -12.80 14.97
N ASP A 239 -4.54 -13.92 14.48
CA ASP A 239 -5.53 -14.72 15.21
C ASP A 239 -4.91 -15.44 16.41
N ASP A 240 -3.70 -15.99 16.27
CA ASP A 240 -2.95 -16.68 17.33
C ASP A 240 -1.45 -16.39 17.21
N VAL A 241 -0.83 -15.94 18.31
CA VAL A 241 0.63 -15.69 18.39
C VAL A 241 1.49 -16.95 18.41
N SER A 242 0.88 -18.12 18.63
CA SER A 242 1.56 -19.42 18.73
C SER A 242 1.43 -20.26 17.47
N ASN A 243 0.43 -19.99 16.62
CA ASN A 243 0.25 -20.64 15.32
C ASN A 243 -0.75 -19.83 14.46
N PRO A 244 -0.32 -18.68 13.89
CA PRO A 244 -1.21 -17.80 13.17
C PRO A 244 -1.69 -18.45 11.89
N THR A 245 -2.98 -18.33 11.61
CA THR A 245 -3.60 -18.72 10.34
C THR A 245 -4.14 -17.52 9.57
N VAL A 246 -4.36 -16.41 10.27
CA VAL A 246 -4.78 -15.13 9.70
C VAL A 246 -3.96 -14.00 10.33
N ALA A 247 -3.46 -13.10 9.49
CA ALA A 247 -2.81 -11.88 9.93
C ALA A 247 -3.40 -10.68 9.22
N SER A 248 -3.28 -9.50 9.82
CA SER A 248 -3.75 -8.27 9.21
C SER A 248 -2.88 -7.08 9.58
N LEU A 249 -2.75 -6.15 8.63
CA LEU A 249 -1.98 -4.92 8.75
C LEU A 249 -2.90 -3.77 8.40
N CYS A 250 -3.07 -2.81 9.30
CA CYS A 250 -3.97 -1.69 9.10
C CYS A 250 -3.19 -0.36 9.18
N THR A 251 -3.33 0.49 8.17
CA THR A 251 -2.82 1.87 8.23
C THR A 251 -3.70 2.71 9.13
N PHE A 252 -3.13 3.70 9.81
CA PHE A 252 -3.96 4.69 10.49
C PHE A 252 -4.75 5.55 9.48
N PRO A 253 -6.01 5.92 9.78
CA PRO A 253 -6.83 6.71 8.88
C PRO A 253 -6.18 8.04 8.50
N PHE A 254 -6.21 8.38 7.21
CA PHE A 254 -5.65 9.63 6.70
C PHE A 254 -6.64 10.40 5.84
N ARG A 255 -6.43 11.71 5.68
CA ARG A 255 -7.34 12.58 4.91
C ARG A 255 -7.17 12.39 3.40
N VAL A 256 -8.29 12.47 2.66
CA VAL A 256 -8.30 12.42 1.19
C VAL A 256 -9.01 13.63 0.58
N PRO A 257 -8.64 14.07 -0.63
CA PRO A 257 -9.10 15.34 -1.20
C PRO A 257 -10.54 15.39 -1.72
N ILE A 258 -11.33 14.31 -1.63
CA ILE A 258 -12.76 14.34 -2.00
C ILE A 258 -13.64 15.22 -1.08
N GLY A 259 -13.15 15.60 0.10
CA GLY A 259 -13.86 16.52 1.00
C GLY A 259 -13.22 16.65 2.37
N ASP A 260 -13.57 17.71 3.09
CA ASP A 260 -12.93 18.09 4.37
C ASP A 260 -13.21 17.11 5.53
N ASP A 261 -14.19 16.21 5.40
CA ASP A 261 -14.60 15.23 6.41
C ASP A 261 -14.37 13.77 5.96
N TRP A 262 -13.55 13.56 4.92
CA TRP A 262 -13.24 12.22 4.41
C TRP A 262 -11.92 11.68 4.92
N TYR A 263 -11.94 10.38 5.24
CA TYR A 263 -10.78 9.59 5.63
C TYR A 263 -10.66 8.37 4.75
N TYR A 264 -9.43 7.89 4.59
CA TYR A 264 -9.10 6.63 3.95
C TYR A 264 -8.46 5.69 4.95
N LEU A 265 -8.92 4.44 4.96
CA LEU A 265 -8.46 3.38 5.84
C LEU A 265 -8.09 2.16 5.01
N ASN A 266 -6.82 1.75 5.04
CA ASN A 266 -6.35 0.56 4.34
C ASN A 266 -6.12 -0.61 5.29
N ILE A 267 -6.61 -1.80 4.93
CA ILE A 267 -6.44 -3.03 5.70
C ILE A 267 -5.98 -4.16 4.77
N ASP A 268 -4.77 -4.63 4.97
CA ASP A 268 -4.19 -5.76 4.25
C ASP A 268 -4.42 -7.04 5.06
N MET A 269 -5.27 -7.94 4.57
CA MET A 269 -5.62 -9.22 5.20
C MET A 269 -4.87 -10.38 4.54
N PHE A 270 -4.35 -11.27 5.39
CA PHE A 270 -3.65 -12.48 5.00
C PHE A 270 -4.28 -13.70 5.66
N GLY A 271 -4.35 -14.81 4.93
CA GLY A 271 -5.04 -16.02 5.36
C GLY A 271 -6.36 -16.24 4.63
N LYS A 272 -6.97 -17.40 4.89
CA LYS A 272 -8.10 -17.93 4.09
C LYS A 272 -9.34 -18.26 4.92
N ASP A 273 -9.26 -18.14 6.23
CA ASP A 273 -10.40 -18.39 7.10
C ASP A 273 -11.30 -17.15 7.18
N LEU A 274 -12.49 -17.25 6.60
CA LEU A 274 -13.44 -16.14 6.55
C LEU A 274 -13.83 -15.62 7.93
N ALA A 275 -14.07 -16.50 8.90
CA ALA A 275 -14.53 -16.10 10.22
C ALA A 275 -13.44 -15.34 10.98
N LEU A 276 -12.19 -15.78 10.87
CA LEU A 276 -11.05 -15.08 11.43
C LEU A 276 -10.77 -13.75 10.72
N VAL A 277 -10.90 -13.69 9.39
CA VAL A 277 -10.79 -12.43 8.62
C VAL A 277 -11.88 -11.42 9.04
N GLN A 278 -13.11 -11.87 9.24
CA GLN A 278 -14.20 -11.02 9.74
C GLN A 278 -13.88 -10.48 11.15
N LYS A 279 -13.37 -11.32 12.07
CA LYS A 279 -12.96 -10.89 13.42
C LYS A 279 -11.85 -9.84 13.35
N GLN A 280 -10.83 -10.05 12.51
CA GLN A 280 -9.74 -9.09 12.28
C GLN A 280 -10.29 -7.75 11.76
N PHE A 281 -11.19 -7.80 10.79
CA PHE A 281 -11.81 -6.60 10.22
C PHE A 281 -12.59 -5.79 11.26
N LEU A 282 -13.45 -6.47 12.02
CA LEU A 282 -14.24 -5.84 13.08
C LEU A 282 -13.34 -5.16 14.12
N CYS A 283 -12.25 -5.82 14.53
CA CYS A 283 -11.29 -5.26 15.48
C CYS A 283 -10.63 -3.98 14.95
N HIS A 284 -10.20 -3.98 13.68
CA HIS A 284 -9.64 -2.79 13.04
C HIS A 284 -10.67 -1.67 12.89
N LEU A 285 -11.89 -1.97 12.44
CA LEU A 285 -12.95 -0.97 12.33
C LEU A 285 -13.24 -0.31 13.68
N GLN A 286 -13.47 -1.10 14.73
CA GLN A 286 -13.73 -0.58 16.06
C GLN A 286 -12.61 0.34 16.53
N ARG A 287 -11.35 -0.09 16.37
CA ARG A 287 -10.18 0.63 16.84
C ARG A 287 -9.89 1.91 16.07
N HIS A 288 -9.85 1.82 14.74
CA HIS A 288 -9.42 2.92 13.87
C HIS A 288 -10.54 3.91 13.58
N THR A 289 -11.79 3.59 13.91
CA THR A 289 -12.92 4.53 13.75
C THR A 289 -13.45 5.10 15.06
N ALA A 290 -13.00 4.59 16.23
CA ALA A 290 -13.49 4.98 17.56
C ALA A 290 -13.58 6.51 17.75
N THR A 291 -12.52 7.23 17.41
CA THR A 291 -12.41 8.68 17.57
C THR A 291 -12.72 9.48 16.31
N LEU A 292 -12.92 8.81 15.16
CA LEU A 292 -13.22 9.48 13.90
C LEU A 292 -14.64 10.05 13.89
N LYS A 293 -14.79 11.14 13.14
CA LYS A 293 -16.07 11.76 12.79
C LYS A 293 -16.02 12.13 11.31
N GLY A 294 -17.04 11.75 10.55
CA GLY A 294 -17.09 11.97 9.11
C GLY A 294 -17.12 10.66 8.30
N ASN A 295 -16.85 10.79 7.01
CA ASN A 295 -16.96 9.71 6.05
C ASN A 295 -15.64 8.94 5.94
N VAL A 296 -15.73 7.61 5.84
CA VAL A 296 -14.57 6.72 5.72
C VAL A 296 -14.70 5.92 4.44
N MET A 297 -13.65 5.97 3.62
CA MET A 297 -13.38 5.05 2.54
C MET A 297 -12.48 3.94 3.08
N CYS A 298 -12.99 2.73 3.25
CA CYS A 298 -12.22 1.61 3.76
C CYS A 298 -11.92 0.62 2.64
N GLN A 299 -10.63 0.46 2.34
CA GLN A 299 -10.12 -0.51 1.37
C GLN A 299 -9.54 -1.71 2.12
N MET A 300 -10.00 -2.89 1.75
CA MET A 300 -9.47 -4.16 2.23
C MET A 300 -8.86 -4.95 1.07
N PHE A 301 -7.67 -5.48 1.30
CA PHE A 301 -7.05 -6.49 0.44
C PHE A 301 -7.17 -7.85 1.11
N LEU A 302 -7.63 -8.88 0.38
CA LEU A 302 -7.82 -10.21 0.94
C LEU A 302 -7.63 -11.31 -0.11
N ASP A 303 -7.60 -12.57 0.33
CA ASP A 303 -7.58 -13.73 -0.58
C ASP A 303 -8.79 -13.64 -1.55
N PRO A 304 -8.58 -13.71 -2.89
CA PRO A 304 -9.66 -13.42 -3.85
C PRO A 304 -10.97 -14.24 -3.65
N PRO A 305 -10.92 -15.55 -3.34
CA PRO A 305 -12.11 -16.33 -2.97
C PRO A 305 -12.94 -15.77 -1.80
N LEU A 306 -12.32 -15.02 -0.89
CA LEU A 306 -13.01 -14.43 0.26
C LEU A 306 -13.76 -13.14 -0.09
N TRP A 307 -13.53 -12.54 -1.26
CA TRP A 307 -14.11 -11.24 -1.60
C TRP A 307 -15.63 -11.24 -1.54
N LYS A 308 -16.30 -12.21 -2.18
CA LYS A 308 -17.76 -12.27 -2.23
C LYS A 308 -18.39 -12.45 -0.84
N PRO A 309 -18.00 -13.46 -0.03
CA PRO A 309 -18.56 -13.60 1.30
C PRO A 309 -18.22 -12.41 2.22
N MET A 310 -17.07 -11.76 2.02
CA MET A 310 -16.73 -10.56 2.78
C MET A 310 -17.58 -9.34 2.37
N ALA A 311 -17.85 -9.16 1.07
CA ALA A 311 -18.77 -8.14 0.58
C ALA A 311 -20.19 -8.34 1.13
N ASP A 312 -20.66 -9.59 1.13
CA ASP A 312 -21.97 -9.94 1.68
C ASP A 312 -22.04 -9.67 3.19
N PHE A 313 -20.95 -9.92 3.94
CA PHE A 313 -20.84 -9.54 5.34
C PHE A 313 -20.89 -8.03 5.55
N CYS A 314 -20.14 -7.25 4.76
CA CYS A 314 -20.17 -5.79 4.83
C CYS A 314 -21.57 -5.22 4.58
N ILE A 315 -22.26 -5.69 3.56
CA ILE A 315 -23.59 -5.18 3.19
C ILE A 315 -24.66 -5.65 4.19
N ASN A 316 -24.73 -6.96 4.45
CA ASN A 316 -25.86 -7.54 5.19
C ASN A 316 -25.67 -7.49 6.70
N THR A 317 -24.42 -7.54 7.19
CA THR A 317 -24.13 -7.54 8.62
C THR A 317 -23.71 -6.17 9.11
N LEU A 318 -22.85 -5.44 8.40
CA LEU A 318 -22.41 -4.10 8.83
C LEU A 318 -23.27 -2.96 8.32
N GLY A 319 -24.14 -3.21 7.32
CA GLY A 319 -24.96 -2.16 6.71
C GLY A 319 -24.14 -1.08 6.00
N VAL A 320 -22.90 -1.38 5.61
CA VAL A 320 -22.02 -0.42 4.92
C VAL A 320 -22.16 -0.54 3.41
N GLU A 321 -21.88 0.54 2.71
CA GLU A 321 -22.08 0.60 1.28
C GLU A 321 -20.86 0.08 0.51
N LEU A 322 -21.09 -0.84 -0.44
CA LEU A 322 -20.09 -1.27 -1.40
C LEU A 322 -19.87 -0.19 -2.47
N VAL A 323 -18.62 0.24 -2.68
CA VAL A 323 -18.30 1.33 -3.61
C VAL A 323 -18.04 0.82 -5.02
N LYS A 324 -17.50 -0.40 -5.15
CA LYS A 324 -17.16 -1.02 -6.43
C LYS A 324 -17.41 -2.53 -6.38
N GLU A 325 -17.74 -3.09 -7.54
CA GLU A 325 -17.71 -4.53 -7.77
C GLU A 325 -16.28 -5.08 -7.65
N TYR A 326 -16.18 -6.40 -7.70
CA TYR A 326 -14.91 -7.11 -7.56
C TYR A 326 -13.82 -6.59 -8.49
N THR A 327 -12.69 -6.21 -7.90
CA THR A 327 -11.42 -5.95 -8.59
C THR A 327 -10.28 -6.68 -7.88
N GLU A 328 -9.16 -6.84 -8.58
CA GLU A 328 -7.97 -7.51 -8.04
C GLU A 328 -6.78 -6.56 -8.03
N GLN A 329 -5.94 -6.68 -7.01
CA GLN A 329 -4.57 -6.19 -7.03
C GLN A 329 -3.66 -7.31 -7.49
N CYS A 330 -2.82 -7.05 -8.49
CA CYS A 330 -1.76 -7.94 -8.96
C CYS A 330 -0.41 -7.38 -8.56
N VAL A 331 0.38 -8.16 -7.82
CA VAL A 331 1.80 -7.88 -7.60
C VAL A 331 2.58 -8.48 -8.76
N VAL A 332 3.33 -7.64 -9.46
CA VAL A 332 4.08 -8.05 -10.65
C VAL A 332 5.53 -7.59 -10.58
N GLU A 333 6.41 -8.35 -11.23
CA GLU A 333 7.81 -7.98 -11.38
C GLU A 333 8.35 -8.29 -12.78
N SER A 334 9.38 -7.56 -13.18
CA SER A 334 10.15 -7.80 -14.41
C SER A 334 11.62 -7.59 -14.15
N ASP A 335 12.49 -8.20 -14.94
CA ASP A 335 13.93 -7.94 -14.83
C ASP A 335 14.25 -6.49 -15.19
N VAL A 336 15.18 -5.89 -14.44
CA VAL A 336 15.75 -4.58 -14.77
C VAL A 336 16.79 -4.79 -15.84
N VAL A 337 16.60 -4.12 -16.98
CA VAL A 337 17.54 -4.12 -18.12
C VAL A 337 18.72 -3.21 -17.82
#